data_AF-A0A353ZDD1-F1
#
_entry.id   AF-A0A353ZDD1-F1
#
_cell.length_a   1.000
_cell.length_b   1.000
_cell.length_c   1.000
_cell.angle_alpha   90.00
_cell.angle_beta   90.00
_cell.angle_gamma   90.00
#
_symmetry.space_group_name_H-M   'P 1'
#
loop_
_entity.id
_entity.type
_entity.pdbx_description
1 polymer ?
#
loop_
_entity_poly.entity_id
_entity_poly.type
_entity_poly.pdbx_seq_one_letter_code
_entity_poly.pdbx_strand_id
1 'polypeptide(L)'
;MGSPALTPAELNALRRLIDWSLTEDLGWTGDVTTLALIGPHDRGRVHVVAREPGVLAGGVVLAELFGLLDPAIAIEDLIPDGSPLVRGTVVARLSGPLRALLTGERTALNFLLRLSGVATLTARFVAQTAGTRAGIYDTRKTFPGWRLLDKYAVRAGGGRNHRIGLYDQILIKDNHLAGWQSLTGKHTLAGAVERSRELYPHLKIEIEVDTLTQLEEVLPAHPDIVLLDNMTTVQLADGVALRNRLSPQVELEASGGVHLQTVAAIAKTGVERISVGGLTHSAPALDLAFDWGD
;
A
#
# COMPACT_ATOMS: atom_id res chain seq x y z
N MET A 1 16.80 -7.24 2.47
CA MET A 1 15.74 -7.37 1.44
C MET A 1 16.00 -6.25 0.43
N GLY A 2 16.04 -6.54 -0.87
CA GLY A 2 16.33 -5.52 -1.88
C GLY A 2 15.26 -4.42 -1.90
N SER A 3 15.65 -3.20 -2.29
CA SER A 3 14.71 -2.09 -2.54
C SER A 3 13.59 -2.58 -3.46
N PRO A 4 12.31 -2.41 -3.11
CA PRO A 4 11.24 -2.77 -4.04
C PRO A 4 11.36 -1.87 -5.27
N ALA A 5 11.48 -2.47 -6.45
CA ALA A 5 11.40 -1.72 -7.69
C ALA A 5 9.94 -1.44 -8.04
N LEU A 6 9.67 -0.29 -8.64
CA LEU A 6 8.37 -0.03 -9.26
C LEU A 6 8.19 -0.92 -10.48
N THR A 7 7.00 -1.46 -10.62
CA THR A 7 6.55 -2.10 -11.87
C THR A 7 6.29 -1.04 -12.94
N PRO A 8 6.24 -1.40 -14.24
CA PRO A 8 5.86 -0.47 -15.30
C PRO A 8 4.47 0.17 -15.09
N ALA A 9 3.52 -0.58 -14.51
CA ALA A 9 2.19 -0.07 -14.20
C ALA A 9 2.22 1.00 -13.09
N GLU A 10 3.02 0.78 -12.05
CA GLU A 10 3.23 1.74 -10.96
C GLU A 10 3.94 3.00 -11.45
N LEU A 11 4.97 2.85 -12.28
CA LEU A 11 5.67 3.99 -12.87
C LEU A 11 4.75 4.85 -13.75
N ASN A 12 3.91 4.21 -14.57
CA ASN A 12 2.92 4.93 -15.38
C ASN A 12 1.85 5.63 -14.52
N ALA A 13 1.45 5.02 -13.40
CA ALA A 13 0.54 5.68 -12.46
C ALA A 13 1.20 6.88 -11.76
N LEU A 14 2.47 6.76 -11.37
CA LEU A 14 3.26 7.85 -10.81
C LEU A 14 3.33 9.03 -11.78
N ARG A 15 3.73 8.80 -13.03
CA ARG A 15 3.85 9.87 -14.04
C ARG A 15 2.54 10.63 -14.26
N ARG A 16 1.41 9.92 -14.31
CA ARG A 16 0.09 10.56 -14.42
C ARG A 16 -0.25 11.41 -13.20
N LEU A 17 0.06 10.94 -12.01
CA LEU A 17 -0.17 11.72 -10.79
C LEU A 17 0.76 12.94 -10.73
N ILE A 18 2.01 12.82 -11.17
CA ILE A 18 2.94 13.95 -11.29
C ILE A 18 2.37 15.02 -12.23
N ASP A 19 1.91 14.61 -13.41
CA ASP A 19 1.31 15.52 -14.40
C ASP A 19 0.09 16.26 -13.83
N TRP A 20 -0.81 15.54 -13.16
CA TRP A 20 -1.97 16.13 -12.49
C TRP A 20 -1.58 17.08 -11.36
N SER A 21 -0.61 16.69 -10.52
CA SER A 21 -0.14 17.54 -9.41
C SER A 21 0.54 18.81 -9.90
N LEU A 22 1.35 18.74 -10.95
CA LEU A 22 1.96 19.95 -11.55
C LEU A 22 0.90 20.85 -12.20
N THR A 23 -0.08 20.27 -12.87
CA THR A 23 -1.20 21.03 -13.45
C THR A 23 -2.00 21.74 -12.37
N GLU A 24 -2.24 21.07 -11.24
CA GLU A 24 -2.91 21.65 -10.07
C GLU A 24 -2.11 22.82 -9.47
N ASP A 25 -0.81 22.65 -9.27
CA ASP A 25 0.04 23.61 -8.55
C ASP A 25 0.42 24.83 -9.42
N LEU A 26 0.53 24.66 -10.74
CA LEU A 26 0.94 25.73 -11.66
C LEU A 26 -0.22 26.45 -12.34
N GLY A 27 -1.35 25.77 -12.53
CA GLY A 27 -2.44 26.26 -13.36
C GLY A 27 -1.94 26.79 -14.71
N TRP A 28 -2.49 27.92 -15.16
CA TRP A 28 -2.07 28.57 -16.42
C TRP A 28 -0.97 29.61 -16.26
N THR A 29 -0.70 30.06 -15.03
CA THR A 29 0.16 31.21 -14.74
C THR A 29 1.57 30.79 -14.34
N GLY A 30 1.73 29.60 -13.75
CA GLY A 30 2.98 29.12 -13.18
C GLY A 30 3.32 29.76 -11.83
N ASP A 31 4.53 29.49 -11.36
CA ASP A 31 5.02 29.95 -10.06
C ASP A 31 5.47 31.43 -10.10
N VAL A 32 4.50 32.33 -9.89
CA VAL A 32 4.73 33.78 -9.96
C VAL A 32 5.72 34.30 -8.92
N THR A 33 5.82 33.66 -7.75
CA THR A 33 6.74 34.07 -6.68
C THR A 33 8.18 33.76 -7.09
N THR A 34 8.42 32.54 -7.55
CA THR A 34 9.73 32.12 -8.06
C THR A 34 10.15 32.95 -9.28
N LEU A 35 9.22 33.23 -10.21
CA LEU A 35 9.52 34.04 -11.39
C LEU A 35 9.85 35.50 -11.06
N ALA A 36 9.25 36.06 -10.01
CA ALA A 36 9.49 37.43 -9.58
C ALA A 36 10.81 37.61 -8.82
N LEU A 37 11.23 36.61 -8.04
CA LEU A 37 12.36 36.74 -7.12
C LEU A 37 13.65 36.08 -7.60
N ILE A 38 13.57 35.03 -8.41
CA ILE A 38 14.71 34.19 -8.78
C ILE A 38 15.08 34.45 -10.24
N GLY A 39 16.35 34.72 -10.52
CA GLY A 39 16.86 34.92 -11.87
C GLY A 39 16.81 33.65 -12.74
N PRO A 40 16.77 33.77 -14.08
CA PRO A 40 16.68 32.61 -14.98
C PRO A 40 17.94 31.73 -15.00
N HIS A 41 19.07 32.22 -14.45
CA HIS A 41 20.34 31.50 -14.41
C HIS A 41 20.77 31.13 -12.99
N ASP A 42 19.95 31.46 -11.98
CA ASP A 42 20.27 31.15 -10.59
C ASP A 42 20.22 29.63 -10.38
N ARG A 43 21.16 29.13 -9.58
CA ARG A 43 21.32 27.71 -9.29
C ARG A 43 21.21 27.51 -7.79
N GLY A 44 20.68 26.36 -7.40
CA GLY A 44 20.49 25.97 -6.00
C GLY A 44 20.98 24.56 -5.72
N ARG A 45 21.20 24.30 -4.43
CA ARG A 45 21.38 22.97 -3.86
C ARG A 45 20.42 22.79 -2.71
N VAL A 46 19.78 21.64 -2.67
CA VAL A 46 18.76 21.32 -1.67
C VAL A 46 18.86 19.85 -1.28
N HIS A 47 18.46 19.56 -0.05
CA HIS A 47 18.46 18.23 0.52
C HIS A 47 17.03 17.86 0.91
N VAL A 48 16.62 16.64 0.57
CA VAL A 48 15.42 16.05 1.18
C VAL A 48 15.84 15.43 2.51
N VAL A 49 15.29 15.89 3.63
CA VAL A 49 15.75 15.52 4.97
C VAL A 49 14.59 15.02 5.83
N ALA A 50 14.77 13.87 6.50
CA ALA A 50 13.79 13.36 7.44
C ALA A 50 13.74 14.18 8.72
N ARG A 51 12.54 14.58 9.15
CA ARG A 51 12.31 15.27 10.44
C ARG A 51 11.89 14.30 11.54
N GLU A 52 11.37 13.14 11.16
CA GLU A 52 10.87 12.12 12.05
C GLU A 52 11.40 10.73 11.67
N PRO A 53 11.45 9.77 12.61
CA PRO A 53 11.81 8.40 12.29
C PRO A 53 10.72 7.72 11.46
N GLY A 54 11.14 6.89 10.49
CA GLY A 54 10.20 6.21 9.61
C GLY A 54 10.87 5.26 8.62
N VAL A 55 10.18 5.00 7.53
CA VAL A 55 10.67 4.21 6.39
C VAL A 55 10.46 5.02 5.13
N LEU A 56 11.53 5.17 4.34
CA LEU A 56 11.44 5.87 3.06
C LEU A 56 10.62 5.05 2.05
N ALA A 57 9.71 5.73 1.35
CA ALA A 57 9.15 5.23 0.11
C ALA A 57 8.85 6.38 -0.86
N GLY A 58 9.04 6.11 -2.15
CA GLY A 58 8.78 7.04 -3.24
C GLY A 58 10.01 7.79 -3.73
N GLY A 59 11.25 7.37 -3.43
CA GLY A 59 12.46 8.09 -3.86
C GLY A 59 12.52 8.36 -5.38
N VAL A 60 11.96 7.45 -6.19
CA VAL A 60 11.83 7.59 -7.65
C VAL A 60 11.06 8.85 -8.08
N VAL A 61 10.18 9.38 -7.23
CA VAL A 61 9.40 10.59 -7.51
C VAL A 61 10.34 11.75 -7.82
N LEU A 62 11.47 11.84 -7.12
CA LEU A 62 12.43 12.93 -7.31
C LEU A 62 12.96 12.93 -8.75
N ALA A 63 13.38 11.77 -9.27
CA ALA A 63 13.91 11.67 -10.64
C ALA A 63 12.84 11.95 -11.70
N GLU A 64 11.63 11.38 -11.53
CA GLU A 64 10.54 11.54 -12.49
C GLU A 64 9.99 12.98 -12.53
N LEU A 65 9.84 13.62 -11.36
CA LEU A 65 9.32 14.98 -11.24
C LEU A 65 10.34 16.01 -11.70
N PHE A 66 11.56 15.98 -11.15
CA PHE A 66 12.54 17.02 -11.45
C PHE A 66 13.12 16.87 -12.85
N GLY A 67 13.22 15.66 -13.40
CA GLY A 67 13.58 15.46 -14.80
C GLY A 67 12.54 16.02 -15.77
N LEU A 68 11.25 16.04 -15.38
CA LEU A 68 10.19 16.68 -16.16
C LEU A 68 10.26 18.21 -16.08
N LEU A 69 10.60 18.76 -14.92
CA LEU A 69 10.71 20.21 -14.70
C LEU A 69 11.96 20.80 -15.38
N ASP A 70 13.12 20.18 -15.19
CA ASP A 70 14.36 20.60 -15.84
C ASP A 70 15.38 19.45 -15.88
N PRO A 71 15.82 18.99 -17.08
CA PRO A 71 16.77 17.88 -17.21
C PRO A 71 18.18 18.20 -16.69
N ALA A 72 18.49 19.45 -16.37
CA ALA A 72 19.76 19.86 -15.76
C ALA A 72 19.79 19.69 -14.23
N ILE A 73 18.70 19.22 -13.61
CA ILE A 73 18.69 18.86 -12.19
C ILE A 73 19.38 17.51 -11.99
N ALA A 74 20.46 17.53 -11.21
CA ALA A 74 21.16 16.33 -10.76
C ALA A 74 20.61 15.88 -9.41
N ILE A 75 20.45 14.56 -9.24
CA ILE A 75 20.06 13.92 -7.99
C ILE A 75 21.18 12.97 -7.57
N GLU A 76 21.70 13.18 -6.38
CA GLU A 76 22.83 12.45 -5.82
C GLU A 76 22.46 11.82 -4.48
N ASP A 77 23.14 10.73 -4.14
CA ASP A 77 23.02 10.02 -2.88
C ASP A 77 21.58 9.65 -2.47
N LEU A 78 20.71 9.35 -3.44
CA LEU A 78 19.36 8.87 -3.16
C LEU A 78 19.44 7.50 -2.47
N ILE A 79 19.03 7.45 -1.20
CA ILE A 79 18.96 6.20 -0.44
C ILE A 79 17.79 5.34 -0.95
N PRO A 80 17.91 4.00 -0.92
CA PRO A 80 16.90 3.11 -1.48
C PRO A 80 15.58 3.13 -0.69
N ASP A 81 14.46 2.92 -1.37
CA ASP A 81 13.16 2.76 -0.72
C ASP A 81 13.14 1.51 0.18
N GLY A 82 12.43 1.60 1.30
CA GLY A 82 12.49 0.64 2.40
C GLY A 82 13.61 0.91 3.41
N SER A 83 14.45 1.92 3.18
CA SER A 83 15.47 2.32 4.16
C SER A 83 14.84 2.91 5.43
N PRO A 84 15.35 2.55 6.62
CA PRO A 84 14.93 3.21 7.85
C PRO A 84 15.45 4.65 7.87
N LEU A 85 14.61 5.55 8.37
CA LEU A 85 14.91 6.96 8.55
C LEU A 85 14.97 7.29 10.04
N VAL A 86 15.91 8.16 10.40
CA VAL A 86 15.93 8.88 11.66
C VAL A 86 15.98 10.39 11.39
N ARG A 87 15.65 11.21 12.39
CA ARG A 87 15.75 12.67 12.27
C ARG A 87 17.15 13.08 11.76
N GLY A 88 17.17 13.92 10.74
CA GLY A 88 18.40 14.41 10.09
C GLY A 88 18.93 13.51 8.98
N THR A 89 18.30 12.37 8.70
CA THR A 89 18.69 11.52 7.55
C THR A 89 18.50 12.29 6.25
N VAL A 90 19.56 12.45 5.48
CA VAL A 90 19.49 12.99 4.12
C VAL A 90 19.04 11.87 3.19
N VAL A 91 17.85 12.02 2.61
CA VAL A 91 17.24 11.07 1.68
C VAL A 91 17.87 11.18 0.30
N ALA A 92 18.08 12.41 -0.17
CA ALA A 92 18.68 12.72 -1.47
C ALA A 92 19.20 14.16 -1.48
N ARG A 93 20.17 14.42 -2.36
CA ARG A 93 20.68 15.76 -2.66
C ARG A 93 20.30 16.14 -4.08
N LEU A 94 19.80 17.34 -4.28
CA LEU A 94 19.40 17.86 -5.58
C LEU A 94 20.18 19.14 -5.88
N SER A 95 20.64 19.29 -7.11
CA SER A 95 21.31 20.50 -7.57
C SER A 95 20.91 20.87 -8.99
N GLY A 96 20.72 22.15 -9.29
CA GLY A 96 20.24 22.56 -10.60
C GLY A 96 19.68 23.98 -10.65
N PRO A 97 18.93 24.32 -11.72
CA PRO A 97 18.23 25.59 -11.85
C PRO A 97 17.28 25.83 -10.66
N LEU A 98 17.48 26.95 -9.97
CA LEU A 98 16.80 27.24 -8.70
C LEU A 98 15.29 27.36 -8.87
N ARG A 99 14.83 27.90 -10.01
CA ARG A 99 13.40 28.01 -10.31
C ARG A 99 12.71 26.65 -10.33
N ALA A 100 13.30 25.68 -11.03
CA ALA A 100 12.75 24.33 -11.15
C ALA A 100 12.79 23.57 -9.82
N LEU A 101 13.83 23.77 -9.00
CA LEU A 101 13.89 23.19 -7.65
C LEU A 101 12.75 23.68 -6.76
N LEU A 102 12.49 25.00 -6.74
CA LEU A 102 11.42 25.61 -5.95
C LEU A 102 10.04 25.19 -6.45
N THR A 103 9.82 25.23 -7.77
CA THR A 103 8.55 24.82 -8.37
C THR A 103 8.20 23.36 -8.09
N GLY A 104 9.19 22.47 -8.05
CA GLY A 104 8.96 21.06 -7.76
C GLY A 104 8.83 20.70 -6.28
N GLU A 105 9.18 21.61 -5.36
CA GLU A 105 9.29 21.32 -3.92
C GLU A 105 8.02 20.69 -3.35
N ARG A 106 6.88 21.38 -3.47
CA ARG A 106 5.65 20.99 -2.80
C ARG A 106 5.11 19.67 -3.34
N THR A 107 5.16 19.52 -4.66
CA THR A 107 4.78 18.28 -5.32
C THR A 107 5.69 17.13 -4.86
N ALA A 108 7.02 17.29 -4.90
CA ALA A 108 7.96 16.26 -4.45
C ALA A 108 7.69 15.80 -3.01
N LEU A 109 7.58 16.77 -2.09
CA LEU A 109 7.34 16.48 -0.68
C LEU A 109 6.00 15.77 -0.47
N ASN A 110 4.91 16.25 -1.07
CA ASN A 110 3.59 15.65 -0.86
C ASN A 110 3.54 14.15 -1.22
N PHE A 111 4.22 13.75 -2.30
CA PHE A 111 4.35 12.34 -2.66
C PHE A 111 5.19 11.56 -1.62
N LEU A 112 6.39 12.06 -1.29
CA LEU A 112 7.29 11.36 -0.36
C LEU A 112 6.69 11.24 1.05
N LEU A 113 6.08 12.30 1.56
CA LEU A 113 5.38 12.36 2.85
C LEU A 113 4.32 11.27 2.93
N ARG A 114 3.46 11.17 1.92
CA ARG A 114 2.36 10.20 1.87
C ARG A 114 2.89 8.77 1.77
N LEU A 115 3.76 8.51 0.80
CA LEU A 115 4.27 7.15 0.54
C LEU A 115 5.12 6.65 1.71
N SER A 116 6.00 7.48 2.23
CA SER A 116 6.80 7.13 3.42
C SER A 116 5.92 6.97 4.66
N GLY A 117 4.82 7.72 4.77
CA GLY A 117 3.81 7.52 5.81
C GLY A 117 3.18 6.12 5.79
N VAL A 118 2.73 5.68 4.61
CA VAL A 118 2.18 4.32 4.39
C VAL A 118 3.22 3.25 4.69
N ALA A 119 4.45 3.40 4.19
CA ALA A 119 5.54 2.45 4.44
C ALA A 119 5.90 2.38 5.93
N THR A 120 5.97 3.53 6.60
CA THR A 120 6.26 3.63 8.04
C THR A 120 5.18 2.94 8.87
N LEU A 121 3.90 3.19 8.58
CA LEU A 121 2.81 2.54 9.29
C LEU A 121 2.85 1.02 9.07
N THR A 122 3.06 0.60 7.82
CA THR A 122 3.16 -0.83 7.47
C THR A 122 4.30 -1.52 8.22
N ALA A 123 5.48 -0.92 8.27
CA ALA A 123 6.64 -1.46 8.99
C ALA A 123 6.35 -1.65 10.49
N ARG A 124 5.57 -0.75 11.10
CA ARG A 124 5.12 -0.90 12.49
C ARG A 124 4.20 -2.11 12.68
N PHE A 125 3.27 -2.37 11.75
CA PHE A 125 2.44 -3.57 11.80
C PHE A 125 3.26 -4.84 11.61
N VAL A 126 4.18 -4.85 10.63
CA VAL A 126 5.07 -6.00 10.37
C VAL A 126 5.93 -6.32 11.59
N ALA A 127 6.45 -5.30 12.28
CA ALA A 127 7.22 -5.50 13.51
C ALA A 127 6.40 -6.18 14.62
N GLN A 128 5.10 -5.89 14.73
CA GLN A 128 4.22 -6.50 15.73
C GLN A 128 3.87 -7.97 15.45
N THR A 129 4.08 -8.45 14.23
CA THR A 129 3.83 -9.86 13.84
C THR A 129 5.10 -10.69 13.70
N ALA A 130 6.26 -10.11 14.02
CA ALA A 130 7.55 -10.80 13.99
C ALA A 130 7.52 -12.08 14.84
N GLY A 131 8.08 -13.17 14.31
CA GLY A 131 8.08 -14.49 14.94
C GLY A 131 6.78 -15.30 14.75
N THR A 132 5.80 -14.78 14.02
CA THR A 132 4.60 -15.52 13.61
C THR A 132 4.64 -15.88 12.11
N ARG A 133 3.65 -16.63 11.64
CA ARG A 133 3.46 -16.91 10.20
C ARG A 133 2.70 -15.81 9.46
N ALA A 134 2.13 -14.86 10.19
CA ALA A 134 1.21 -13.88 9.64
C ALA A 134 1.94 -12.83 8.78
N GLY A 135 1.50 -12.69 7.52
CA GLY A 135 1.82 -11.55 6.68
C GLY A 135 0.82 -10.41 6.87
N ILE A 136 1.31 -9.17 6.83
CA ILE A 136 0.47 -7.96 6.81
C ILE A 136 0.09 -7.65 5.36
N TYR A 137 -1.20 -7.59 5.08
CA TYR A 137 -1.75 -7.30 3.77
C TYR A 137 -2.51 -5.98 3.75
N ASP A 138 -2.37 -5.26 2.64
CA ASP A 138 -3.19 -4.09 2.36
C ASP A 138 -4.58 -4.47 1.82
N THR A 139 -5.36 -3.47 1.40
CA THR A 139 -6.71 -3.69 0.86
C THR A 139 -6.94 -2.85 -0.40
N ARG A 140 -8.19 -2.82 -0.88
CA ARG A 140 -8.64 -1.87 -1.92
C ARG A 140 -9.16 -0.55 -1.35
N LYS A 141 -9.10 -0.34 -0.03
CA LYS A 141 -9.46 0.92 0.66
C LYS A 141 -8.32 1.95 0.48
N THR A 142 -8.09 2.33 -0.75
CA THR A 142 -7.06 3.28 -1.19
C THR A 142 -7.71 4.57 -1.67
N PHE A 143 -6.94 5.65 -1.77
CA PHE A 143 -7.46 6.84 -2.44
C PHE A 143 -7.63 6.58 -3.95
N PRO A 144 -8.67 7.14 -4.60
CA PRO A 144 -8.82 7.06 -6.05
C PRO A 144 -7.57 7.58 -6.77
N GLY A 145 -7.12 6.88 -7.82
CA GLY A 145 -5.89 7.20 -8.55
C GLY A 145 -4.59 6.71 -7.88
N TRP A 146 -4.53 6.66 -6.54
CA TRP A 146 -3.32 6.37 -5.78
C TRP A 146 -3.02 4.89 -5.53
N ARG A 147 -3.96 4.00 -5.85
CA ARG A 147 -3.90 2.58 -5.43
C ARG A 147 -2.55 1.92 -5.68
N LEU A 148 -2.00 2.05 -6.88
CA LEU A 148 -0.74 1.38 -7.22
C LEU A 148 0.45 1.91 -6.39
N LEU A 149 0.47 3.21 -6.09
CA LEU A 149 1.52 3.79 -5.25
C LEU A 149 1.32 3.47 -3.77
N ASP A 150 0.07 3.45 -3.28
CA ASP A 150 -0.24 3.00 -1.92
C ASP A 150 0.22 1.55 -1.72
N LYS A 151 -0.07 0.67 -2.68
CA LYS A 151 0.37 -0.74 -2.71
C LYS A 151 1.89 -0.87 -2.80
N TYR A 152 2.54 -0.01 -3.58
CA TYR A 152 3.99 0.05 -3.62
C TYR A 152 4.58 0.42 -2.24
N ALA A 153 4.05 1.44 -1.59
CA ALA A 153 4.50 1.88 -0.28
C ALA A 153 4.30 0.82 0.82
N VAL A 154 3.21 0.05 0.75
CA VAL A 154 3.01 -1.13 1.62
C VAL A 154 4.15 -2.13 1.44
N ARG A 155 4.55 -2.44 0.19
CA ARG A 155 5.70 -3.33 -0.06
C ARG A 155 7.01 -2.74 0.46
N ALA A 156 7.22 -1.43 0.32
CA ALA A 156 8.39 -0.74 0.88
C ALA A 156 8.45 -0.82 2.41
N GLY A 157 7.31 -0.80 3.08
CA GLY A 157 7.20 -1.05 4.52
C GLY A 157 7.33 -2.52 4.95
N GLY A 158 7.56 -3.45 4.01
CA GLY A 158 7.66 -4.88 4.30
C GLY A 158 6.32 -5.63 4.37
N GLY A 159 5.21 -4.95 4.06
CA GLY A 159 3.91 -5.57 3.89
C GLY A 159 3.78 -6.30 2.56
N ARG A 160 2.61 -6.89 2.34
CA ARG A 160 2.29 -7.64 1.12
C ARG A 160 1.03 -7.09 0.48
N ASN A 161 0.96 -7.24 -0.83
CA ASN A 161 -0.22 -6.80 -1.57
C ASN A 161 -1.27 -7.90 -1.56
N HIS A 162 -2.46 -7.55 -1.11
CA HIS A 162 -3.69 -8.22 -1.51
C HIS A 162 -3.98 -7.91 -3.00
N ARG A 163 -5.03 -8.47 -3.59
CA ARG A 163 -5.52 -8.12 -4.93
C ARG A 163 -5.45 -6.62 -5.24
N ILE A 164 -4.96 -6.29 -6.43
CA ILE A 164 -4.84 -4.95 -6.97
C ILE A 164 -6.22 -4.38 -7.34
N GLY A 165 -7.09 -5.21 -7.92
CA GLY A 165 -8.38 -4.78 -8.46
C GLY A 165 -9.47 -5.82 -8.32
N LEU A 166 -10.49 -5.68 -9.17
CA LEU A 166 -11.56 -6.67 -9.32
C LEU A 166 -11.19 -7.78 -10.33
N TYR A 167 -10.02 -7.69 -10.96
CA TYR A 167 -9.66 -8.46 -12.15
C TYR A 167 -8.61 -9.55 -11.89
N ASP A 168 -7.86 -9.46 -10.78
CA ASP A 168 -6.68 -10.30 -10.51
C ASP A 168 -6.90 -11.34 -9.41
N GLN A 169 -8.04 -11.29 -8.71
CA GLN A 169 -8.44 -12.28 -7.70
C GLN A 169 -9.95 -12.20 -7.47
N ILE A 170 -10.59 -13.37 -7.35
CA ILE A 170 -11.99 -13.48 -6.94
C ILE A 170 -12.06 -13.33 -5.42
N LEU A 171 -12.93 -12.43 -4.94
CA LEU A 171 -13.28 -12.30 -3.53
C LEU A 171 -14.80 -12.30 -3.41
N ILE A 172 -15.35 -13.42 -2.98
CA ILE A 172 -16.77 -13.62 -2.72
C ILE A 172 -17.08 -12.99 -1.36
N LYS A 173 -18.15 -12.18 -1.32
CA LYS A 173 -18.61 -11.43 -0.15
C LYS A 173 -20.11 -11.62 0.00
N ASP A 174 -20.63 -11.29 1.16
CA ASP A 174 -22.06 -11.18 1.48
C ASP A 174 -22.91 -10.57 0.34
N ASN A 175 -22.47 -9.46 -0.24
CA ASN A 175 -23.18 -8.73 -1.28
C ASN A 175 -23.23 -9.52 -2.60
N HIS A 176 -22.17 -10.25 -2.94
CA HIS A 176 -22.15 -11.10 -4.13
C HIS A 176 -23.11 -12.28 -3.96
N LEU A 177 -23.12 -12.89 -2.78
CA LEU A 177 -23.99 -14.01 -2.46
C LEU A 177 -25.46 -13.56 -2.46
N ALA A 178 -25.78 -12.42 -1.85
CA ALA A 178 -27.13 -11.85 -1.86
C ALA A 178 -27.60 -11.53 -3.29
N GLY A 179 -26.73 -10.90 -4.10
CA GLY A 179 -27.02 -10.63 -5.51
C GLY A 179 -27.26 -11.91 -6.31
N TRP A 180 -26.40 -12.92 -6.14
CA TRP A 180 -26.53 -14.19 -6.84
C TRP A 180 -27.78 -14.97 -6.42
N GLN A 181 -28.04 -15.04 -5.12
CA GLN A 181 -29.26 -15.63 -4.54
C GLN A 181 -30.54 -15.02 -5.14
N SER A 182 -30.57 -13.70 -5.37
CA SER A 182 -31.74 -13.04 -5.96
C SER A 182 -32.00 -13.43 -7.43
N LEU A 183 -30.98 -13.89 -8.15
CA LEU A 183 -31.08 -14.22 -9.58
C LEU A 183 -31.35 -15.70 -9.85
N THR A 184 -30.72 -16.60 -9.10
CA THR A 184 -30.65 -18.02 -9.45
C THR A 184 -31.35 -18.93 -8.45
N GLY A 185 -31.94 -18.38 -7.38
CA GLY A 185 -32.61 -19.15 -6.34
C GLY A 185 -31.61 -19.59 -5.29
N LYS A 186 -31.56 -20.88 -4.92
CA LYS A 186 -30.75 -21.38 -3.78
C LYS A 186 -29.28 -21.57 -4.15
N HIS A 187 -28.38 -20.92 -3.42
CA HIS A 187 -26.93 -21.15 -3.50
C HIS A 187 -26.30 -21.32 -2.11
N THR A 188 -25.21 -22.10 -2.07
CA THR A 188 -24.38 -22.32 -0.89
C THR A 188 -23.05 -21.58 -1.03
N LEU A 189 -22.33 -21.41 0.08
CA LEU A 189 -20.98 -20.83 0.05
C LEU A 189 -20.04 -21.69 -0.81
N ALA A 190 -20.14 -23.02 -0.65
CA ALA A 190 -19.41 -23.99 -1.46
C ALA A 190 -19.70 -23.84 -2.96
N GLY A 191 -20.97 -23.74 -3.35
CA GLY A 191 -21.37 -23.59 -4.75
C GLY A 191 -20.86 -22.29 -5.39
N ALA A 192 -20.66 -21.22 -4.61
CA ALA A 192 -20.06 -19.98 -5.09
C ALA A 192 -18.57 -20.16 -5.43
N VAL A 193 -17.84 -20.92 -4.59
CA VAL A 193 -16.44 -21.27 -4.82
C VAL A 193 -16.29 -22.18 -6.04
N GLU A 194 -17.10 -23.23 -6.14
CA GLU A 194 -17.09 -24.18 -7.27
C GLU A 194 -17.34 -23.48 -8.60
N ARG A 195 -18.41 -22.69 -8.69
CA ARG A 195 -18.72 -21.90 -9.90
C ARG A 195 -17.61 -20.93 -10.25
N SER A 196 -17.01 -20.29 -9.25
CA SER A 196 -15.88 -19.37 -9.47
C SER A 196 -14.67 -20.11 -10.04
N ARG A 197 -14.41 -21.34 -9.59
CA ARG A 197 -13.32 -22.20 -10.08
C ARG A 197 -13.57 -22.69 -11.50
N GLU A 198 -14.81 -23.03 -11.83
CA GLU A 198 -15.20 -23.43 -13.19
C GLU A 198 -14.96 -22.30 -14.20
N LEU A 199 -15.35 -21.06 -13.87
CA LEU A 199 -15.25 -19.92 -14.78
C LEU A 199 -13.85 -19.30 -14.83
N TYR A 200 -13.11 -19.33 -13.72
CA TYR A 200 -11.79 -18.69 -13.60
C TYR A 200 -10.78 -19.60 -12.90
N PRO A 201 -10.42 -20.76 -13.50
CA PRO A 201 -9.57 -21.76 -12.86
C PRO A 201 -8.15 -21.26 -12.54
N HIS A 202 -7.70 -20.19 -13.21
CA HIS A 202 -6.36 -19.62 -13.05
C HIS A 202 -6.28 -18.51 -11.99
N LEU A 203 -7.42 -18.02 -11.48
CA LEU A 203 -7.44 -16.99 -10.45
C LEU A 203 -7.50 -17.62 -9.06
N LYS A 204 -6.86 -16.95 -8.10
CA LYS A 204 -7.11 -17.24 -6.68
C LYS A 204 -8.55 -16.90 -6.32
N ILE A 205 -9.17 -17.77 -5.54
CA ILE A 205 -10.53 -17.63 -5.03
C ILE A 205 -10.47 -17.46 -3.53
N GLU A 206 -10.94 -16.31 -3.09
CA GLU A 206 -11.14 -15.99 -1.70
C GLU A 206 -12.63 -15.86 -1.40
N ILE A 207 -13.04 -16.28 -0.21
CA ILE A 207 -14.41 -16.14 0.27
C ILE A 207 -14.41 -15.61 1.70
N GLU A 208 -15.25 -14.62 1.93
CA GLU A 208 -15.48 -14.00 3.23
C GLU A 208 -16.56 -14.76 4.00
N VAL A 209 -16.28 -15.04 5.27
CA VAL A 209 -17.19 -15.67 6.23
C VAL A 209 -17.15 -14.92 7.56
N ASP A 210 -18.29 -14.87 8.25
CA ASP A 210 -18.45 -14.17 9.54
C ASP A 210 -18.72 -15.11 10.72
N THR A 211 -18.87 -16.42 10.47
CA THR A 211 -19.08 -17.45 11.50
C THR A 211 -18.26 -18.71 11.25
N LEU A 212 -17.95 -19.44 12.33
CA LEU A 212 -17.26 -20.73 12.25
C LEU A 212 -18.10 -21.80 11.51
N THR A 213 -19.43 -21.70 11.56
CA THR A 213 -20.33 -22.59 10.82
C THR A 213 -20.16 -22.41 9.31
N GLN A 214 -20.10 -21.16 8.83
CA GLN A 214 -19.83 -20.87 7.42
C GLN A 214 -18.43 -21.32 6.99
N LEU A 215 -17.43 -21.15 7.87
CA LEU A 215 -16.09 -21.69 7.64
C LEU A 215 -16.13 -23.21 7.45
N GLU A 216 -16.82 -23.95 8.34
CA GLU A 216 -16.97 -25.40 8.22
C GLU A 216 -17.66 -25.81 6.91
N GLU A 217 -18.69 -25.07 6.49
CA GLU A 217 -19.43 -25.32 5.25
C GLU A 217 -18.55 -25.15 4.00
N VAL A 218 -17.66 -24.14 3.99
CA VAL A 218 -16.93 -23.74 2.78
C VAL A 218 -15.60 -24.46 2.59
N LEU A 219 -14.97 -24.94 3.67
CA LEU A 219 -13.67 -25.62 3.61
C LEU A 219 -13.63 -26.84 2.66
N PRO A 220 -14.67 -27.69 2.55
CA PRO A 220 -14.71 -28.80 1.59
C PRO A 220 -14.69 -28.36 0.12
N ALA A 221 -15.06 -27.12 -0.20
CA ALA A 221 -15.01 -26.59 -1.56
C ALA A 221 -13.60 -26.10 -1.98
N HIS A 222 -12.61 -26.20 -1.09
CA HIS A 222 -11.21 -25.85 -1.33
C HIS A 222 -10.99 -24.45 -1.95
N PRO A 223 -11.50 -23.36 -1.32
CA PRO A 223 -11.08 -22.01 -1.69
C PRO A 223 -9.57 -21.85 -1.47
N ASP A 224 -8.92 -20.91 -2.17
CA ASP A 224 -7.49 -20.64 -1.93
C ASP A 224 -7.27 -19.93 -0.59
N ILE A 225 -8.20 -19.03 -0.25
CA ILE A 225 -8.15 -18.19 0.97
C ILE A 225 -9.57 -18.11 1.57
N VAL A 226 -9.69 -18.16 2.89
CA VAL A 226 -10.93 -17.79 3.59
C VAL A 226 -10.65 -16.59 4.49
N LEU A 227 -11.41 -15.52 4.27
CA LEU A 227 -11.35 -14.29 5.08
C LEU A 227 -12.35 -14.39 6.23
N LEU A 228 -11.83 -14.33 7.46
CA LEU A 228 -12.55 -14.38 8.71
C LEU A 228 -12.86 -12.93 9.15
N ASP A 229 -14.09 -12.48 8.87
CA ASP A 229 -14.47 -11.09 9.12
C ASP A 229 -14.93 -10.85 10.56
N ASN A 230 -14.32 -9.86 11.22
CA ASN A 230 -14.67 -9.40 12.56
C ASN A 230 -14.71 -10.49 13.66
N MET A 231 -13.94 -11.58 13.48
CA MET A 231 -13.84 -12.65 14.48
C MET A 231 -12.89 -12.29 15.64
N THR A 232 -13.25 -12.70 16.85
CA THR A 232 -12.39 -12.59 18.04
C THR A 232 -11.17 -13.49 17.94
N THR A 233 -10.11 -13.24 18.71
CA THR A 233 -8.90 -14.08 18.71
C THR A 233 -9.17 -15.55 19.08
N VAL A 234 -10.17 -15.80 19.93
CA VAL A 234 -10.63 -17.16 20.26
C VAL A 234 -11.23 -17.82 19.03
N GLN A 235 -12.18 -17.16 18.37
CA GLN A 235 -12.79 -17.66 17.13
C GLN A 235 -11.76 -17.85 16.02
N LEU A 236 -10.78 -16.95 15.88
CA LEU A 236 -9.70 -17.11 14.91
C LEU A 236 -8.87 -18.37 15.19
N ALA A 237 -8.52 -18.64 16.46
CA ALA A 237 -7.77 -19.84 16.84
C ALA A 237 -8.59 -21.13 16.58
N ASP A 238 -9.89 -21.10 16.89
CA ASP A 238 -10.81 -22.20 16.59
C ASP A 238 -10.93 -22.43 15.06
N GLY A 239 -10.99 -21.34 14.28
CA GLY A 239 -11.01 -21.39 12.82
C GLY A 239 -9.72 -21.97 12.24
N VAL A 240 -8.56 -21.61 12.79
CA VAL A 240 -7.26 -22.21 12.42
C VAL A 240 -7.25 -23.71 12.73
N ALA A 241 -7.73 -24.13 13.90
CA ALA A 241 -7.82 -25.55 14.26
C ALA A 241 -8.77 -26.32 13.33
N LEU A 242 -9.92 -25.73 12.99
CA LEU A 242 -10.90 -26.29 12.07
C LEU A 242 -10.32 -26.46 10.65
N ARG A 243 -9.70 -25.40 10.11
CA ARG A 243 -9.03 -25.43 8.80
C ARG A 243 -7.94 -26.48 8.78
N ASN A 244 -7.09 -26.56 9.80
CA ASN A 244 -6.00 -27.55 9.85
C ASN A 244 -6.52 -28.99 9.81
N ARG A 245 -7.69 -29.26 10.40
CA ARG A 245 -8.33 -30.58 10.40
C ARG A 245 -8.97 -30.94 9.07
N LEU A 246 -9.64 -29.98 8.42
CA LEU A 246 -10.47 -30.26 7.24
C LEU A 246 -9.75 -29.98 5.92
N SER A 247 -9.06 -28.83 5.81
CA SER A 247 -8.43 -28.36 4.57
C SER A 247 -7.13 -27.59 4.88
N PRO A 248 -6.05 -28.27 5.29
CA PRO A 248 -4.80 -27.64 5.76
C PRO A 248 -4.07 -26.77 4.72
N GLN A 249 -4.44 -26.85 3.44
CA GLN A 249 -3.86 -26.08 2.34
C GLN A 249 -4.50 -24.69 2.15
N VAL A 250 -5.70 -24.45 2.69
CA VAL A 250 -6.44 -23.18 2.54
C VAL A 250 -5.80 -22.12 3.42
N GLU A 251 -5.41 -20.95 2.92
CA GLU A 251 -4.91 -19.86 3.79
C GLU A 251 -6.07 -19.19 4.55
N LEU A 252 -5.84 -18.77 5.79
CA LEU A 252 -6.80 -17.96 6.54
C LEU A 252 -6.34 -16.51 6.63
N GLU A 253 -7.27 -15.59 6.37
CA GLU A 253 -7.08 -14.15 6.48
C GLU A 253 -7.95 -13.55 7.57
N ALA A 254 -7.35 -12.85 8.53
CA ALA A 254 -8.10 -12.07 9.51
C ALA A 254 -8.36 -10.64 8.98
N SER A 255 -9.59 -10.17 9.11
CA SER A 255 -10.02 -8.82 8.73
C SER A 255 -11.02 -8.26 9.74
N GLY A 256 -11.17 -6.93 9.75
CA GLY A 256 -12.07 -6.22 10.66
C GLY A 256 -11.40 -5.84 11.98
N GLY A 257 -11.57 -4.58 12.41
CA GLY A 257 -11.04 -4.11 13.71
C GLY A 257 -9.52 -4.21 13.93
N VAL A 258 -8.71 -4.37 12.87
CA VAL A 258 -7.26 -4.54 13.02
C VAL A 258 -6.57 -3.20 13.25
N HIS A 259 -5.84 -3.09 14.36
CA HIS A 259 -5.00 -1.93 14.69
C HIS A 259 -3.72 -2.37 15.42
N LEU A 260 -2.78 -1.45 15.65
CA LEU A 260 -1.44 -1.79 16.18
C LEU A 260 -1.46 -2.51 17.53
N GLN A 261 -2.48 -2.24 18.36
CA GLN A 261 -2.63 -2.87 19.67
C GLN A 261 -3.22 -4.29 19.59
N THR A 262 -3.94 -4.63 18.52
CA THR A 262 -4.60 -5.95 18.37
C THR A 262 -3.84 -6.90 17.46
N VAL A 263 -3.08 -6.38 16.49
CA VAL A 263 -2.45 -7.20 15.43
C VAL A 263 -1.53 -8.30 15.97
N ALA A 264 -0.79 -8.05 17.06
CA ALA A 264 0.09 -9.07 17.65
C ALA A 264 -0.70 -10.26 18.22
N ALA A 265 -1.86 -10.01 18.83
CA ALA A 265 -2.72 -11.07 19.34
C ALA A 265 -3.40 -11.85 18.21
N ILE A 266 -3.82 -11.15 17.15
CA ILE A 266 -4.36 -11.76 15.93
C ILE A 266 -3.30 -12.67 15.28
N ALA A 267 -2.07 -12.20 15.13
CA ALA A 267 -1.00 -12.99 14.52
C ALA A 267 -0.66 -14.27 15.30
N LYS A 268 -0.80 -14.24 16.63
CA LYS A 268 -0.57 -15.41 17.50
C LYS A 268 -1.64 -16.50 17.39
N THR A 269 -2.80 -16.23 16.77
CA THR A 269 -3.83 -17.26 16.56
C THR A 269 -3.39 -18.29 15.50
N GLY A 270 -2.43 -17.94 14.65
CA GLY A 270 -1.88 -18.81 13.63
C GLY A 270 -2.39 -18.54 12.21
N VAL A 271 -3.20 -17.51 12.00
CA VAL A 271 -3.61 -17.07 10.65
C VAL A 271 -2.40 -16.68 9.80
N GLU A 272 -2.46 -16.97 8.49
CA GLU A 272 -1.38 -16.66 7.56
C GLU A 272 -1.41 -15.20 7.08
N ARG A 273 -2.58 -14.56 7.11
CA ARG A 273 -2.80 -13.24 6.53
C ARG A 273 -3.58 -12.35 7.48
N ILE A 274 -3.22 -11.07 7.56
CA ILE A 274 -3.97 -10.06 8.29
C ILE A 274 -4.15 -8.84 7.39
N SER A 275 -5.40 -8.55 7.02
CA SER A 275 -5.75 -7.40 6.20
C SER A 275 -5.93 -6.14 7.03
N VAL A 276 -5.21 -5.08 6.68
CA VAL A 276 -5.22 -3.82 7.41
C VAL A 276 -5.58 -2.67 6.47
N GLY A 277 -6.86 -2.29 6.47
CA GLY A 277 -7.33 -1.17 5.65
C GLY A 277 -6.64 0.16 5.96
N GLY A 278 -6.38 0.41 7.25
CA GLY A 278 -5.81 1.66 7.74
C GLY A 278 -4.42 1.98 7.20
N LEU A 279 -3.71 1.01 6.62
CA LEU A 279 -2.41 1.23 5.98
C LEU A 279 -2.47 2.27 4.87
N THR A 280 -3.57 2.33 4.11
CA THR A 280 -3.64 3.13 2.88
C THR A 280 -4.60 4.32 2.96
N HIS A 281 -5.72 4.19 3.69
CA HIS A 281 -6.68 5.29 3.83
C HIS A 281 -6.43 6.19 5.05
N SER A 282 -5.60 5.78 6.01
CA SER A 282 -5.40 6.49 7.28
C SER A 282 -3.95 6.58 7.75
N ALA A 283 -2.97 6.24 6.90
CA ALA A 283 -1.57 6.42 7.26
C ALA A 283 -1.24 7.91 7.46
N PRO A 284 -0.66 8.30 8.61
CA PRO A 284 -0.14 9.65 8.77
C PRO A 284 1.01 9.90 7.79
N ALA A 285 1.10 11.12 7.25
CA ALA A 285 2.26 11.54 6.48
C ALA A 285 3.53 11.50 7.35
N LEU A 286 4.67 11.09 6.77
CA LEU A 286 5.97 11.18 7.41
C LEU A 286 6.61 12.53 7.10
N ASP A 287 6.97 13.31 8.12
CA ASP A 287 7.53 14.64 7.93
C ASP A 287 8.95 14.59 7.31
N LEU A 288 9.05 15.10 6.08
CA LEU A 288 10.30 15.29 5.34
C LEU A 288 10.36 16.77 4.90
N ALA A 289 11.54 17.34 4.96
CA ALA A 289 11.78 18.73 4.59
C ALA A 289 12.62 18.82 3.31
N PHE A 290 12.51 19.97 2.65
CA PHE A 290 13.31 20.36 1.51
C PHE A 290 14.20 21.53 1.95
N ASP A 291 15.40 21.20 2.43
CA ASP A 291 16.30 22.14 3.09
C ASP A 291 17.37 22.65 2.13
N TRP A 292 17.75 23.92 2.25
CA TRP A 292 18.89 24.46 1.50
C TRP A 292 20.19 23.76 1.90
N GLY A 293 20.90 23.27 0.90
CA GLY A 293 22.25 22.73 1.08
C GLY A 293 23.28 23.85 1.09
N ASP A 294 24.39 23.63 1.80
CA ASP A 294 25.60 24.45 1.70
C ASP A 294 26.09 24.53 0.25
#